data_AF-A0A4Y3KSY5-F1
#
_entry.id   AF-A0A4Y3KSY5-F1
#
_cell.length_a   1.000
_cell.length_b   1.000
_cell.length_c   1.000
_cell.angle_alpha   90.00
_cell.angle_beta   90.00
_cell.angle_gamma   90.00
#
_symmetry.space_group_name_H-M   'P 1'
#
loop_
_entity.id
_entity.type
_entity.pdbx_description
1 polymer ?
#
loop_
_entity_poly.entity_id
_entity_poly.type
_entity_poly.pdbx_seq_one_letter_code
_entity_poly.pdbx_strand_id
1 'polypeptide(L)'
;MLGNLAAPIPASALPRVEGASIDEGHVAGPLSELRELRSLVLGKMTVPSLAPLSGCARLTHVRLEMARGLRVTDFDLRTDEPPSALVELEVDGAGVASLEGLEEMAHLEYLIINNPRGNQILDNVVDLRPLAGCRRLRRVALYMNGDLVHADVLTGLPALEGVNLLRGRFSPDLPPAPWLDVSGRSPGPASRPAPA
;
A
#
# COMPACT_ATOMS: atom_id res chain seq x y z
N MET A 1 5.05 0.71 22.44
CA MET A 1 3.62 1.04 22.27
C MET A 1 3.31 2.25 23.11
N LEU A 2 3.02 3.38 22.48
CA LEU A 2 2.42 4.51 23.19
C LEU A 2 0.92 4.17 23.34
N GLY A 3 0.55 3.57 24.47
CA GLY A 3 -0.85 3.28 24.81
C GLY A 3 -1.66 4.57 25.04
N ASN A 4 -2.97 4.43 25.27
CA ASN A 4 -3.96 5.53 25.43
C ASN A 4 -3.39 6.76 26.16
N LEU A 5 -2.94 7.76 25.40
CA LEU A 5 -2.40 9.00 25.94
C LEU A 5 -3.58 9.95 26.24
N ALA A 6 -3.51 10.64 27.38
CA ALA A 6 -4.53 11.62 27.75
C ALA A 6 -4.52 12.87 26.85
N ALA A 7 -3.39 13.12 26.17
CA ALA A 7 -3.22 14.19 25.18
C ALA A 7 -2.17 13.77 24.14
N PRO A 8 -2.23 14.30 22.91
CA PRO A 8 -1.22 14.03 21.89
C PRO A 8 0.16 14.53 22.31
N ILE A 9 1.22 13.80 21.99
CA ILE A 9 2.61 14.23 22.23
C ILE A 9 3.10 15.03 21.01
N PRO A 10 3.65 16.23 21.18
CA PRO A 10 4.25 16.97 20.06
C PRO A 10 5.40 16.18 19.41
N ALA A 11 5.42 16.08 18.08
CA ALA A 11 6.48 15.38 17.35
C ALA A 11 7.88 15.94 17.68
N SER A 12 8.01 17.27 17.77
CA SER A 12 9.22 17.97 18.24
C SER A 12 9.77 17.52 19.61
N ALA A 13 8.95 16.91 20.48
CA ALA A 13 9.41 16.39 21.77
C ALA A 13 10.10 15.03 21.68
N LEU A 14 10.07 14.38 20.51
CA LEU A 14 10.58 13.04 20.26
C LEU A 14 11.66 13.01 19.15
N PRO A 15 12.68 13.90 19.17
CA PRO A 15 13.57 14.09 18.03
C PRO A 15 14.51 12.91 17.73
N ARG A 16 14.62 11.94 18.64
CA ARG A 16 15.50 10.77 18.52
C ARG A 16 14.76 9.45 18.35
N VAL A 17 13.44 9.49 18.16
CA VAL A 17 12.67 8.26 17.98
C VAL A 17 12.95 7.69 16.59
N GLU A 18 13.51 6.48 16.55
CA GLU A 18 13.76 5.75 15.29
C GLU A 18 12.61 4.83 14.89
N GLY A 19 11.80 4.41 15.87
CA GLY A 19 10.67 3.51 15.65
C GLY A 19 9.47 3.93 16.50
N ALA A 20 8.29 4.05 15.88
CA ALA A 20 7.06 4.43 16.55
C ALA A 20 5.91 3.48 16.20
N SER A 21 5.06 3.21 17.19
CA SER A 21 3.75 2.59 17.01
C SER A 21 2.75 3.42 17.80
N ILE A 22 1.91 4.14 17.06
CA ILE A 22 1.02 5.20 17.55
C ILE A 22 -0.30 5.15 16.80
N ASP A 23 -1.38 5.62 17.43
CA ASP A 23 -2.63 5.87 16.71
C ASP A 23 -2.61 7.29 16.11
N GLU A 24 -3.35 7.48 15.01
CA GLU A 24 -3.63 8.79 14.46
C GLU A 24 -4.25 9.70 15.54
N GLY A 25 -3.74 10.93 15.65
CA GLY A 25 -4.15 11.88 16.67
C GLY A 25 -3.44 11.75 18.02
N HIS A 26 -2.60 10.73 18.27
CA HIS A 26 -1.76 10.66 19.48
C HIS A 26 -0.42 11.41 19.36
N VAL A 27 -0.09 11.90 18.17
CA VAL A 27 1.04 12.80 17.93
C VAL A 27 0.50 14.10 17.33
N ALA A 28 0.95 15.23 17.89
CA ALA A 28 0.62 16.56 17.40
C ALA A 28 1.77 17.12 16.55
N GLY A 29 1.40 17.86 15.50
CA GLY A 29 2.36 18.39 14.53
C GLY A 29 2.71 17.38 13.43
N PRO A 30 3.53 17.79 12.46
CA PRO A 30 3.87 16.95 11.31
C PRO A 30 4.84 15.83 11.72
N LEU A 31 4.61 14.62 11.21
CA LEU A 31 5.48 13.47 11.51
C LEU A 31 6.92 13.66 11.00
N SER A 32 7.13 14.55 10.02
CA SER A 32 8.46 14.93 9.51
C SER A 32 9.36 15.61 10.57
N GLU A 33 8.80 16.07 11.70
CA GLU A 33 9.60 16.52 12.85
C GLU A 33 10.30 15.37 13.58
N LEU A 34 9.85 14.12 13.41
CA LEU A 34 10.52 12.92 13.92
C LEU A 34 11.71 12.59 13.02
N ARG A 35 12.75 13.43 13.07
CA ARG A 35 13.88 13.45 12.11
C ARG A 35 14.71 12.17 12.04
N GLU A 36 14.63 11.32 13.06
CA GLU A 36 15.33 10.03 13.11
C GLU A 36 14.41 8.84 12.81
N LEU A 37 13.12 9.07 12.54
CA LEU A 37 12.13 8.01 12.37
C LEU A 37 12.40 7.19 11.10
N ARG A 38 12.52 5.87 11.28
CA ARG A 38 12.78 4.88 10.24
C ARG A 38 11.65 3.87 10.12
N SER A 39 10.99 3.54 11.23
CA SER A 39 9.88 2.59 11.26
C SER A 39 8.65 3.20 11.92
N LEU A 40 7.50 3.10 11.26
CA LEU A 40 6.24 3.61 11.77
C LEU A 40 5.12 2.58 11.60
N VAL A 41 4.40 2.33 12.68
CA VAL A 41 3.04 1.78 12.64
C VAL A 41 2.09 2.91 13.03
N LEU A 42 1.25 3.35 12.10
CA LEU A 42 0.24 4.38 12.33
C LEU A 42 -1.15 3.74 12.31
N GLY A 43 -1.72 3.58 13.50
CA GLY A 43 -3.00 2.92 13.71
C GLY A 43 -4.20 3.86 13.71
N LYS A 44 -5.40 3.30 13.57
CA LYS A 44 -6.68 4.02 13.63
C LYS A 44 -6.76 5.24 12.70
N MET A 45 -6.14 5.16 11.54
CA MET A 45 -6.19 6.22 10.55
C MET A 45 -7.64 6.45 10.10
N THR A 46 -8.04 7.71 10.05
CA THR A 46 -9.33 8.15 9.54
C THR A 46 -9.19 8.92 8.24
N VAL A 47 -8.00 9.49 7.99
CA VAL A 47 -7.65 10.12 6.72
C VAL A 47 -6.98 9.08 5.81
N PRO A 48 -7.61 8.64 4.71
CA PRO A 48 -7.08 7.58 3.85
C PRO A 48 -6.03 8.11 2.88
N SER A 49 -4.87 8.56 3.39
CA SER A 49 -3.79 9.07 2.54
C SER A 49 -2.42 8.93 3.17
N LEU A 50 -1.36 9.01 2.34
CA LEU A 50 0.02 9.15 2.78
C LEU A 50 0.40 10.58 3.22
N ALA A 51 -0.51 11.56 3.09
CA ALA A 51 -0.22 12.96 3.44
C ALA A 51 0.44 13.18 4.82
N PRO A 52 0.07 12.44 5.89
CA PRO A 52 0.75 12.56 7.18
C PRO A 52 2.25 12.24 7.16
N LEU A 53 2.72 11.49 6.16
CA LEU A 53 4.11 11.08 6.00
C LEU A 53 4.93 12.04 5.12
N SER A 54 4.32 13.09 4.58
CA SER A 54 5.01 14.08 3.73
C SER A 54 6.24 14.65 4.45
N GLY A 55 7.39 14.62 3.79
CA GLY A 55 8.68 15.09 4.32
C GLY A 55 9.40 14.12 5.26
N CYS A 56 8.87 12.91 5.50
CA CYS A 56 9.54 11.89 6.32
C CYS A 56 10.67 11.18 5.56
N ALA A 57 11.73 11.92 5.21
CA ALA A 57 12.78 11.48 4.28
C ALA A 57 13.64 10.28 4.75
N ARG A 58 13.55 9.87 6.02
CA ARG A 58 14.32 8.72 6.57
C ARG A 58 13.48 7.49 6.85
N LEU A 59 12.17 7.58 6.59
CA LEU A 59 11.24 6.51 6.84
C LEU A 59 11.50 5.38 5.84
N THR A 60 11.75 4.17 6.34
CA THR A 60 12.06 3.00 5.54
C THR A 60 10.98 1.93 5.62
N HIS A 61 10.27 1.83 6.75
CA HIS A 61 9.22 0.82 6.95
C HIS A 61 7.96 1.46 7.52
N VAL A 62 6.83 1.25 6.85
CA VAL A 62 5.55 1.84 7.21
C VAL A 62 4.46 0.77 7.19
N ARG A 63 3.71 0.69 8.29
CA ARG A 63 2.39 0.05 8.34
C ARG A 63 1.34 1.08 8.71
N LEU A 64 0.30 1.19 7.89
CA LEU A 64 -0.84 2.07 8.07
C LEU A 64 -2.07 1.21 8.32
N GLU A 65 -2.80 1.48 9.40
CA GLU A 65 -3.99 0.69 9.76
C GLU A 65 -5.20 1.60 9.88
N MET A 66 -6.17 1.47 8.98
CA MET A 66 -7.40 2.28 9.05
C MET A 66 -8.24 1.92 10.27
N ALA A 67 -8.94 2.93 10.79
CA ALA A 67 -9.90 2.75 11.87
C ALA A 67 -11.03 1.78 11.47
N ARG A 68 -11.47 0.97 12.44
CA ARG A 68 -12.54 0.00 12.23
C ARG A 68 -13.85 0.71 11.86
N GLY A 69 -14.58 0.14 10.91
CA GLY A 69 -15.90 0.62 10.49
C GLY A 69 -15.86 1.62 9.34
N LEU A 70 -14.67 2.09 8.93
CA LEU A 70 -14.49 2.85 7.70
C LEU A 70 -14.52 1.92 6.49
N ARG A 71 -15.14 2.38 5.41
CA ARG A 71 -15.07 1.76 4.08
C ARG A 71 -14.19 2.64 3.20
N VAL A 72 -12.91 2.32 3.13
CA VAL A 72 -11.95 3.05 2.31
C VAL A 72 -11.69 2.25 1.04
N THR A 73 -12.21 2.74 -0.08
CA THR A 73 -12.06 2.11 -1.40
C THR A 73 -10.98 2.78 -2.25
N ASP A 74 -10.51 3.94 -1.82
CA ASP A 74 -9.50 4.74 -2.51
C ASP A 74 -8.60 5.42 -1.48
N PHE A 75 -7.47 4.80 -1.19
CA PHE A 75 -6.41 5.37 -0.37
C PHE A 75 -5.46 6.18 -1.25
N ASP A 76 -5.28 7.46 -0.93
CA ASP A 76 -4.43 8.35 -1.73
C ASP A 76 -2.95 8.14 -1.41
N LEU A 77 -2.19 7.65 -2.39
CA LEU A 77 -0.76 7.39 -2.28
C LEU A 77 0.10 8.62 -2.64
N ARG A 78 -0.51 9.73 -3.05
CA ARG A 78 0.21 10.96 -3.41
C ARG A 78 0.60 11.76 -2.17
N THR A 79 1.75 12.42 -2.26
CA THR A 79 2.30 13.31 -1.23
C THR A 79 3.10 14.41 -1.90
N ASP A 80 3.09 15.61 -1.32
CA ASP A 80 3.92 16.73 -1.83
C ASP A 80 5.42 16.43 -1.70
N GLU A 81 5.84 15.79 -0.61
CA GLU A 81 7.24 15.38 -0.37
C GLU A 81 7.29 13.87 -0.03
N PRO A 82 7.41 13.00 -1.04
CA PRO A 82 7.38 11.55 -0.84
C PRO A 82 8.46 11.03 0.11
N PRO A 83 8.17 10.00 0.94
CA PRO A 83 9.17 9.32 1.76
C PRO A 83 10.09 8.49 0.84
N SER A 84 11.01 9.15 0.14
CA SER A 84 11.83 8.55 -0.92
C SER A 84 12.78 7.43 -0.47
N ALA A 85 13.04 7.31 0.83
CA ALA A 85 13.79 6.22 1.44
C ALA A 85 12.95 4.98 1.76
N LEU A 86 11.65 4.98 1.46
CA LEU A 86 10.74 3.90 1.82
C LEU A 86 11.12 2.60 1.12
N VAL A 87 11.24 1.54 1.91
CA VAL A 87 11.56 0.17 1.48
C VAL A 87 10.32 -0.72 1.57
N GLU A 88 9.48 -0.50 2.58
CA GLU A 88 8.27 -1.29 2.81
C GLU A 88 7.09 -0.38 3.14
N LEU A 89 6.00 -0.55 2.37
CA LEU A 89 4.70 0.07 2.60
C LEU A 89 3.63 -1.01 2.73
N GLU A 90 3.01 -1.06 3.91
CA GLU A 90 1.82 -1.86 4.18
C GLU A 90 0.64 -0.94 4.53
N VAL A 91 -0.45 -1.07 3.79
CA VAL A 91 -1.71 -0.37 4.03
C VAL A 91 -2.79 -1.40 4.32
N ASP A 92 -3.13 -1.54 5.59
CA ASP A 92 -4.25 -2.31 6.07
C ASP A 92 -5.45 -1.39 6.29
N GLY A 93 -6.62 -1.83 5.90
CA GLY A 93 -7.84 -1.04 6.16
C GLY A 93 -8.44 -0.37 4.95
N ALA A 94 -7.76 -0.45 3.80
CA ALA A 94 -8.14 0.31 2.62
C ALA A 94 -7.83 -0.44 1.31
N GLY A 95 -8.66 -0.19 0.31
CA GLY A 95 -8.29 -0.40 -1.08
C GLY A 95 -7.80 0.89 -1.76
N VAL A 96 -7.39 0.77 -3.02
CA VAL A 96 -6.91 1.87 -3.87
C VAL A 96 -7.65 1.90 -5.19
N ALA A 97 -7.88 3.10 -5.74
CA ALA A 97 -8.28 3.27 -7.14
C ALA A 97 -7.10 3.62 -8.05
N SER A 98 -6.00 4.13 -7.48
CA SER A 98 -4.79 4.53 -8.23
C SER A 98 -3.52 4.20 -7.44
N LEU A 99 -2.41 4.00 -8.18
CA LEU A 99 -1.06 3.85 -7.63
C LEU A 99 -0.18 5.10 -7.85
N GLU A 100 -0.75 6.19 -8.36
CA GLU A 100 -0.05 7.47 -8.52
C GLU A 100 0.59 7.93 -7.20
N GLY A 101 1.81 8.46 -7.29
CA GLY A 101 2.65 8.81 -6.15
C GLY A 101 3.71 7.76 -5.81
N LEU A 102 3.52 6.49 -6.21
CA LEU A 102 4.53 5.44 -5.99
C LEU A 102 5.72 5.54 -6.96
N GLU A 103 5.58 6.20 -8.10
CA GLU A 103 6.65 6.36 -9.09
C GLU A 103 7.91 7.03 -8.53
N GLU A 104 7.78 7.83 -7.47
CA GLU A 104 8.86 8.53 -6.77
C GLU A 104 9.55 7.66 -5.70
N MET A 105 9.02 6.47 -5.39
CA MET A 105 9.52 5.57 -4.33
C MET A 105 10.52 4.54 -4.90
N ALA A 106 11.61 5.01 -5.49
CA ALA A 106 12.60 4.15 -6.19
C ALA A 106 13.29 3.09 -5.30
N HIS A 107 13.19 3.22 -3.97
CA HIS A 107 13.73 2.28 -2.99
C HIS A 107 12.72 1.22 -2.51
N LEU A 108 11.46 1.33 -2.91
CA LEU A 108 10.40 0.42 -2.47
C LEU A 108 10.68 -1.00 -2.94
N GLU A 109 10.76 -1.93 -1.99
CA GLU A 109 10.96 -3.36 -2.22
C GLU A 109 9.67 -4.15 -1.97
N TYR A 110 8.83 -3.68 -1.05
CA TYR A 110 7.61 -4.37 -0.63
C TYR A 110 6.42 -3.40 -0.61
N LEU A 111 5.41 -3.72 -1.42
CA LEU A 111 4.13 -3.04 -1.42
C LEU A 111 3.03 -4.03 -1.05
N ILE A 112 2.31 -3.75 0.02
CA ILE A 112 1.17 -4.52 0.46
C ILE A 112 0.01 -3.56 0.68
N ILE A 113 -1.07 -3.75 -0.07
CA ILE A 113 -2.33 -3.03 0.13
C ILE A 113 -3.41 -4.07 0.33
N ASN A 114 -3.94 -4.07 1.54
CA ASN A 114 -4.90 -5.03 2.02
C ASN A 114 -6.20 -4.31 2.33
N ASN A 115 -7.16 -4.43 1.42
CA ASN A 115 -8.51 -3.95 1.65
C ASN A 115 -9.23 -4.89 2.63
N PRO A 116 -9.63 -4.45 3.85
CA PRO A 116 -10.30 -5.30 4.78
C PRO A 116 -11.68 -4.74 5.12
N ARG A 117 -12.67 -5.58 4.85
CA ARG A 117 -13.73 -6.06 5.76
C ARG A 117 -15.03 -6.19 4.99
N GLY A 118 -15.50 -7.44 4.98
CA GLY A 118 -16.39 -7.98 3.96
C GLY A 118 -15.50 -8.59 2.89
N ASN A 119 -15.58 -9.90 2.66
CA ASN A 119 -14.82 -10.63 1.64
C ASN A 119 -15.24 -10.23 0.20
N GLN A 120 -15.44 -8.95 -0.04
CA GLN A 120 -15.94 -8.32 -1.24
C GLN A 120 -14.78 -7.67 -1.97
N ILE A 121 -14.51 -8.18 -3.16
CA ILE A 121 -13.61 -7.54 -4.11
C ILE A 121 -14.15 -6.15 -4.46
N LEU A 122 -13.28 -5.15 -4.57
CA LEU A 122 -13.66 -3.85 -5.12
C LEU A 122 -13.91 -3.98 -6.62
N ASP A 123 -14.87 -3.23 -7.14
CA ASP A 123 -15.08 -3.09 -8.58
C ASP A 123 -14.20 -1.94 -9.13
N ASN A 124 -12.92 -1.97 -8.74
CA ASN A 124 -11.92 -0.98 -9.13
C ASN A 124 -11.12 -1.49 -10.33
N VAL A 125 -10.62 -0.55 -11.12
CA VAL A 125 -9.61 -0.81 -12.15
C VAL A 125 -8.37 -0.01 -11.78
N VAL A 126 -7.30 -0.70 -11.38
CA VAL A 126 -6.08 -0.09 -10.87
C VAL A 126 -4.98 -0.17 -11.91
N ASP A 127 -4.43 0.98 -12.26
CA ASP A 127 -3.34 1.11 -13.22
C ASP A 127 -1.99 0.81 -12.56
N LEU A 128 -1.24 -0.12 -13.14
CA LEU A 128 0.08 -0.51 -12.62
C LEU A 128 1.24 0.34 -13.16
N ARG A 129 1.04 1.19 -14.16
CA ARG A 129 2.12 2.03 -14.73
C ARG A 129 2.93 2.83 -13.69
N PRO A 130 2.34 3.36 -12.60
CA PRO A 130 3.11 4.05 -11.55
C PRO A 130 4.22 3.19 -10.93
N LEU A 131 4.10 1.86 -10.94
CA LEU A 131 5.14 0.96 -10.42
C LEU A 131 6.41 0.94 -11.27
N ALA A 132 6.42 1.49 -12.49
CA ALA A 132 7.59 1.49 -13.38
C ALA A 132 8.83 2.16 -12.75
N GLY A 133 8.63 3.14 -11.86
CA GLY A 133 9.70 3.82 -11.12
C GLY A 133 10.27 3.00 -9.96
N CYS A 134 9.52 2.02 -9.44
CA CYS A 134 9.90 1.18 -8.31
C CYS A 134 10.86 0.05 -8.72
N ARG A 135 12.06 0.39 -9.21
CA ARG A 135 13.01 -0.60 -9.79
C ARG A 135 13.54 -1.64 -8.80
N ARG A 136 13.40 -1.41 -7.50
CA ARG A 136 13.76 -2.34 -6.42
C ARG A 136 12.61 -3.23 -5.96
N LEU A 137 11.41 -3.10 -6.54
CA LEU A 137 10.23 -3.80 -6.09
C LEU A 137 10.40 -5.31 -6.26
N ARG A 138 10.36 -6.03 -5.14
CA ARG A 138 10.48 -7.49 -5.05
C ARG A 138 9.12 -8.13 -4.89
N ARG A 139 8.23 -7.51 -4.12
CA ARG A 139 6.89 -8.05 -3.86
C ARG A 139 5.81 -7.01 -3.96
N VAL A 140 4.74 -7.39 -4.65
CA VAL A 140 3.51 -6.59 -4.77
C VAL A 140 2.34 -7.46 -4.33
N ALA A 141 1.62 -7.00 -3.31
CA ALA A 141 0.39 -7.62 -2.86
C ALA A 141 -0.75 -6.60 -2.89
N LEU A 142 -1.69 -6.74 -3.83
CA LEU A 142 -2.85 -5.86 -3.95
C LEU A 142 -4.12 -6.67 -3.71
N TYR A 143 -4.39 -6.98 -2.45
CA TYR A 143 -5.48 -7.89 -2.07
C TYR A 143 -6.84 -7.23 -2.24
N MET A 144 -7.69 -7.84 -3.07
CA MET A 144 -9.09 -7.45 -3.25
C MET A 144 -9.30 -6.01 -3.78
N ASN A 145 -8.32 -5.51 -4.53
CA ASN A 145 -8.32 -4.16 -5.12
C ASN A 145 -8.94 -4.09 -6.52
N GLY A 146 -9.59 -5.18 -6.98
CA GLY A 146 -10.26 -5.23 -8.29
C GLY A 146 -9.35 -5.71 -9.41
N ASP A 147 -9.56 -5.18 -10.61
CA ASP A 147 -8.82 -5.52 -11.82
C ASP A 147 -7.57 -4.67 -11.95
N LEU A 148 -6.47 -5.27 -12.40
CA LEU A 148 -5.20 -4.57 -12.62
C LEU A 148 -4.91 -4.44 -14.11
N VAL A 149 -4.71 -3.20 -14.58
CA VAL A 149 -4.42 -2.90 -15.98
C VAL A 149 -2.96 -2.48 -16.18
N HIS A 150 -2.48 -2.58 -17.43
CA HIS A 150 -1.09 -2.29 -17.81
C HIS A 150 -0.07 -3.15 -17.04
N ALA A 151 -0.42 -4.42 -16.85
CA ALA A 151 0.38 -5.37 -16.09
C ALA A 151 1.72 -5.73 -16.76
N ASP A 152 1.92 -5.35 -18.03
CA ASP A 152 3.19 -5.47 -18.75
C ASP A 152 4.34 -4.77 -18.02
N VAL A 153 4.06 -3.71 -17.26
CA VAL A 153 5.05 -3.04 -16.41
C VAL A 153 5.76 -4.00 -15.45
N LEU A 154 5.06 -5.02 -14.93
CA LEU A 154 5.61 -5.98 -13.98
C LEU A 154 6.71 -6.85 -14.62
N THR A 155 6.61 -7.08 -15.94
CA THR A 155 7.64 -7.84 -16.68
C THR A 155 8.94 -7.06 -16.83
N GLY A 156 8.90 -5.72 -16.70
CA GLY A 156 10.06 -4.84 -16.76
C GLY A 156 10.74 -4.59 -15.42
N LEU A 157 10.17 -5.06 -14.30
CA LEU A 157 10.73 -4.86 -12.96
C LEU A 157 11.83 -5.91 -12.69
N PRO A 158 13.11 -5.49 -12.55
CA PRO A 158 14.24 -6.41 -12.59
C PRO A 158 14.41 -7.24 -11.29
N ALA A 159 13.83 -6.79 -10.18
CA ALA A 159 13.96 -7.41 -8.87
C ALA A 159 12.70 -8.19 -8.46
N LEU A 160 11.69 -8.28 -9.32
CA LEU A 160 10.39 -8.81 -8.95
C LEU A 160 10.43 -10.32 -8.71
N GLU A 161 10.02 -10.72 -7.51
CA GLU A 161 10.03 -12.09 -7.01
C GLU A 161 8.63 -12.63 -6.75
N GLY A 162 7.64 -11.76 -6.50
CA GLY A 162 6.30 -12.18 -6.12
C GLY A 162 5.22 -11.14 -6.37
N VAL A 163 4.13 -11.55 -7.02
CA VAL A 163 2.90 -10.76 -7.15
C VAL A 163 1.72 -11.59 -6.70
N ASN A 164 0.95 -11.06 -5.75
CA ASN A 164 -0.24 -11.69 -5.21
C ASN A 164 -1.42 -10.71 -5.21
N LEU A 165 -2.58 -11.14 -5.69
CA LEU A 165 -3.75 -10.29 -5.82
C LEU A 165 -4.90 -10.67 -4.90
N LEU A 166 -4.86 -11.85 -4.27
CA LEU A 166 -5.98 -12.49 -3.55
C LEU A 166 -7.36 -11.95 -3.98
N ARG A 167 -7.86 -12.47 -5.11
CA ARG A 167 -9.06 -12.00 -5.84
C ARG A 167 -8.84 -10.68 -6.61
N GLY A 168 -8.77 -10.84 -7.93
CA GLY A 168 -8.54 -9.82 -8.95
C GLY A 168 -8.10 -10.52 -10.24
N ARG A 169 -8.01 -9.79 -11.35
CA ARG A 169 -7.42 -10.28 -12.60
C ARG A 169 -6.50 -9.23 -13.21
N PHE A 170 -5.53 -9.69 -13.99
CA PHE A 170 -4.79 -8.81 -14.88
C PHE A 170 -5.58 -8.59 -16.17
N SER A 171 -5.50 -7.39 -16.73
CA SER A 171 -6.01 -7.08 -18.06
C SER A 171 -4.95 -6.28 -18.85
N PRO A 172 -4.40 -6.83 -19.94
CA PRO A 172 -4.61 -8.17 -20.45
C PRO A 172 -4.06 -9.26 -19.50
N ASP A 173 -4.46 -10.51 -19.73
CA ASP A 173 -3.87 -11.65 -19.03
C ASP A 173 -2.35 -11.69 -19.26
N LEU A 174 -1.60 -11.87 -18.18
CA LEU A 174 -0.15 -12.01 -18.25
C LEU A 174 0.27 -13.44 -18.59
N PRO A 175 1.37 -13.62 -19.35
CA PRO A 175 1.96 -14.94 -19.54
C PRO A 175 2.44 -15.52 -18.19
N PRO A 176 2.65 -16.85 -18.10
CA PRO A 176 3.26 -17.44 -16.92
C PRO A 176 4.61 -16.79 -16.61
N ALA A 177 4.80 -16.40 -15.36
CA ALA A 177 6.02 -15.78 -14.88
C ALA A 177 6.42 -16.37 -13.51
N PRO A 178 7.72 -16.48 -13.19
CA PRO A 178 8.18 -17.09 -11.94
C PRO A 178 7.74 -16.31 -10.70
N TRP A 179 7.51 -15.00 -10.86
CA TRP A 179 7.03 -14.12 -9.80
C TRP A 179 5.50 -14.08 -9.69
N LEU A 180 4.75 -14.71 -10.59
CA LEU A 180 3.30 -14.66 -10.57
C LEU A 180 2.75 -15.82 -9.73
N ASP A 181 2.26 -15.53 -8.52
CA ASP A 181 1.61 -16.54 -7.68
C ASP A 181 0.17 -16.80 -8.16
N VAL A 182 -0.02 -17.95 -8.80
CA VAL A 182 -1.30 -18.36 -9.38
C VAL A 182 -2.18 -19.17 -8.42
N SER A 183 -1.72 -19.44 -7.19
CA SER A 183 -2.40 -20.32 -6.24
C SER A 183 -3.80 -19.84 -5.79
N GLY A 184 -4.15 -18.58 -6.07
CA GLY A 184 -5.45 -17.97 -5.74
C GLY A 184 -6.45 -17.87 -6.89
N ARG A 185 -6.15 -18.37 -8.10
CA ARG A 185 -7.11 -18.35 -9.23
C ARG A 185 -8.23 -19.36 -8.96
N SER A 186 -9.39 -18.91 -8.45
CA SER A 186 -10.62 -19.65 -8.73
C SER A 186 -10.81 -19.66 -10.25
N PRO A 187 -11.05 -20.82 -10.90
CA PRO A 187 -11.43 -20.82 -12.30
C PRO A 187 -12.68 -19.93 -12.42
N GLY A 188 -12.61 -18.91 -13.27
CA GLY A 188 -13.79 -18.12 -13.62
C GLY A 188 -14.91 -19.05 -14.08
N PRO A 189 -16.19 -18.65 -13.98
CA PRO A 189 -17.29 -19.51 -14.39
C PRO A 189 -17.04 -19.93 -15.83
N ALA A 190 -16.86 -21.24 -16.04
CA ALA A 190 -16.77 -21.82 -17.36
C ALA A 190 -17.95 -21.28 -18.18
N SER A 191 -17.66 -20.65 -19.32
CA SER A 191 -18.66 -20.25 -20.29
C SER A 191 -19.50 -21.48 -20.62
N ARG A 192 -20.73 -21.52 -20.10
CA ARG A 192 -21.70 -22.55 -20.46
C ARG A 192 -21.95 -22.44 -21.96
N PRO A 193 -21.87 -23.54 -22.73
CA PRO A 193 -22.30 -23.51 -24.12
C PRO A 193 -23.79 -23.17 -24.17
N ALA A 194 -24.16 -22.33 -25.13
CA ALA A 194 -25.55 -21.96 -25.37
C ALA A 194 -26.37 -23.23 -25.68
N PRO A 195 -27.59 -23.38 -25.14
CA PRO A 195 -28.46 -24.47 -25.53
C PRO A 195 -28.85 -24.31 -27.01
N ALA A 196 -28.81 -25.43 -27.73
CA ALA A 196 -29.34 -25.57 -29.09
C ALA A 196 -30.86 -25.41 -29.12
#